data_AF-A0A6N7TLW4-F1
#
_entry.id   AF-A0A6N7TLW4-F1
#
_cell.length_a   1.000
_cell.length_b   1.000
_cell.length_c   1.000
_cell.angle_alpha   90.00
_cell.angle_beta   90.00
_cell.angle_gamma   90.00
#
_symmetry.space_group_name_H-M   'P 1'
#
loop_
_entity.id
_entity.type
_entity.pdbx_description
1 polymer ?
#
loop_
_entity_poly.entity_id
_entity_poly.type
_entity_poly.pdbx_seq_one_letter_code
_entity_poly.pdbx_strand_id
1 'polypeptide(L)'
;MNLKYKILAVLAAGIALTACGGSGTPASTPASSAVPASSHVAEEGVTEPINLRTWTLDDLDDTQTTTFVSASITSGVQNGKLTAKVFGYDIYKKEEIEKLAVGDKIAFHEEGAAWNQVVNDAVTSIEKNDEYHLVSINGGMEQPGGLDLKLEDDDTYRTMTFDDYPLYYEMGEKTMPLAEDVVLKDSSADPQAEAVETTGADAVAAAINADPDNWTTYNTTLVVQGGKVLEVRRIWVP
;
A
#
# COMPACT_ATOMS: atom_id res chain seq x y z
N MET A 1 -29.65 26.18 48.95
CA MET A 1 -30.46 27.39 48.65
C MET A 1 -30.88 27.31 47.18
N ASN A 2 -32.18 27.50 46.89
CA ASN A 2 -32.82 27.51 45.57
C ASN A 2 -32.07 28.43 44.55
N LEU A 3 -32.14 28.31 43.22
CA LEU A 3 -33.38 28.38 42.43
C LEU A 3 -33.11 28.21 40.90
N LYS A 4 -33.99 27.41 40.30
CA LYS A 4 -34.60 27.39 38.95
C LYS A 4 -34.27 28.48 37.91
N TYR A 5 -34.10 28.01 36.66
CA TYR A 5 -34.63 28.50 35.36
C TYR A 5 -35.28 29.89 35.31
N LYS A 6 -34.93 30.70 34.27
CA LYS A 6 -35.88 31.26 33.27
C LYS A 6 -35.20 32.16 32.23
N ILE A 7 -35.66 31.98 30.99
CA ILE A 7 -35.41 32.76 29.76
C ILE A 7 -36.22 34.07 29.78
N LEU A 8 -35.66 35.18 29.26
CA LEU A 8 -36.34 36.30 28.57
C LEU A 8 -35.24 37.23 27.98
N ALA A 9 -34.93 37.25 26.68
CA ALA A 9 -35.63 37.76 25.50
C ALA A 9 -35.53 39.30 25.29
N VAL A 10 -35.17 39.69 24.05
CA VAL A 10 -35.50 40.95 23.32
C VAL A 10 -34.64 42.18 23.71
N LEU A 11 -34.13 43.06 22.82
CA LEU A 11 -34.10 43.23 21.36
C LEU A 11 -33.30 44.52 21.04
N ALA A 12 -32.68 44.54 19.85
CA ALA A 12 -32.26 45.67 19.00
C ALA A 12 -31.26 46.73 19.50
N ALA A 13 -30.13 46.77 18.80
CA ALA A 13 -29.77 47.95 18.03
C ALA A 13 -29.23 47.50 16.66
N GLY A 14 -30.08 47.61 15.64
CA GLY A 14 -29.65 47.55 14.26
C GLY A 14 -29.23 48.95 13.81
N ILE A 15 -28.04 49.05 13.22
CA ILE A 15 -27.75 50.08 12.21
C ILE A 15 -27.37 49.31 10.96
N ALA A 16 -28.26 49.37 9.98
CA ALA A 16 -28.01 48.92 8.62
C ALA A 16 -27.24 50.00 7.86
N LEU A 17 -26.17 49.59 7.18
CA LEU A 17 -25.70 50.21 5.96
C LEU A 17 -25.41 49.09 4.95
N THR A 18 -26.29 49.03 3.95
CA THR A 18 -26.11 48.54 2.56
C THR A 18 -24.77 49.01 1.97
N ALA A 19 -24.08 48.36 1.03
CA ALA A 19 -24.34 47.25 0.11
C ALA A 19 -23.00 46.76 -0.53
N CYS A 20 -23.11 45.74 -1.40
CA CYS A 20 -22.11 45.10 -2.28
C CYS A 20 -21.14 44.15 -1.55
N GLY A 21 -21.18 42.84 -1.74
CA GLY A 21 -21.43 42.08 -2.96
C GLY A 21 -20.13 41.35 -3.32
N GLY A 22 -19.99 40.10 -2.86
CA GLY A 22 -18.80 39.28 -3.12
C GLY A 22 -18.72 38.10 -2.16
N SER A 23 -19.10 36.92 -2.67
CA SER A 23 -19.10 35.61 -2.02
C SER A 23 -17.73 35.24 -1.43
N GLY A 24 -17.65 35.17 -0.10
CA GLY A 24 -16.55 34.56 0.62
C GLY A 24 -16.87 33.10 0.94
N THR A 25 -16.21 32.17 0.26
CA THR A 25 -16.05 30.78 0.71
C THR A 25 -14.60 30.65 1.17
N PRO A 26 -14.28 30.17 2.39
CA PRO A 26 -12.93 29.69 2.65
C PRO A 26 -12.79 28.40 1.84
N ALA A 27 -12.06 28.47 0.73
CA ALA A 27 -11.64 27.28 0.03
C ALA A 27 -10.68 26.53 0.95
N SER A 28 -11.15 25.43 1.53
CA SER A 28 -10.28 24.42 2.10
C SER A 28 -9.41 23.88 0.97
N THR A 29 -8.15 24.28 0.95
CA THR A 29 -7.12 23.66 0.13
C THR A 29 -7.13 22.15 0.45
N PRO A 30 -7.24 21.25 -0.54
CA PRO A 30 -6.90 19.87 -0.29
C PRO A 30 -5.43 19.85 0.08
N ALA A 31 -5.08 19.24 1.20
CA ALA A 31 -3.71 18.85 1.47
C ALA A 31 -3.35 17.80 0.41
N SER A 32 -2.87 18.27 -0.73
CA SER A 32 -2.23 17.43 -1.72
C SER A 32 -0.92 16.99 -1.10
N SER A 33 -0.95 15.81 -0.47
CA SER A 33 0.26 15.06 -0.18
C SER A 33 0.79 14.57 -1.52
N ALA A 34 1.45 15.45 -2.26
CA ALA A 34 2.26 15.06 -3.39
C ALA A 34 3.44 14.27 -2.79
N VAL A 35 3.32 12.94 -2.78
CA VAL A 35 4.49 12.07 -2.65
C VAL A 35 5.35 12.37 -3.87
N PRO A 36 6.62 12.76 -3.69
CA PRO A 36 7.44 13.20 -4.81
C PRO A 36 7.72 12.03 -5.75
N ALA A 37 7.74 12.31 -7.05
CA ALA A 37 8.28 11.43 -8.08
C ALA A 37 9.71 11.01 -7.72
N SER A 38 10.02 9.70 -7.87
CA SER A 38 11.21 9.03 -7.37
C SER A 38 12.50 9.85 -7.50
N SER A 39 13.04 10.27 -6.36
CA SER A 39 14.34 10.92 -6.25
C SER A 39 15.32 10.07 -5.45
N HIS A 40 15.06 8.76 -5.28
CA HIS A 40 15.95 7.90 -4.51
C HIS A 40 17.29 7.76 -5.25
N VAL A 41 18.34 8.32 -4.66
CA VAL A 41 19.70 8.21 -5.16
C VAL A 41 20.36 7.09 -4.38
N ALA A 42 20.82 6.07 -5.11
CA ALA A 42 21.55 4.94 -4.55
C ALA A 42 22.67 5.40 -3.60
N GLU A 43 22.66 4.89 -2.36
CA GLU A 43 23.77 5.09 -1.43
C GLU A 43 24.93 4.16 -1.82
N GLU A 44 26.14 4.72 -1.98
CA GLU A 44 27.33 3.94 -2.30
C GLU A 44 27.70 3.03 -1.11
N GLY A 45 27.91 1.75 -1.39
CA GLY A 45 28.26 0.76 -0.36
C GLY A 45 27.08 0.24 0.46
N VAL A 46 25.85 0.54 0.04
CA VAL A 46 24.63 -0.03 0.64
C VAL A 46 23.97 -1.00 -0.34
N THR A 47 23.62 -2.18 0.15
CA THR A 47 22.73 -3.11 -0.56
C THR A 47 21.30 -2.62 -0.40
N GLU A 48 20.66 -2.20 -1.49
CA GLU A 48 19.32 -1.61 -1.47
C GLU A 48 18.31 -2.47 -2.24
N PRO A 49 17.00 -2.36 -1.93
CA PRO A 49 15.96 -3.01 -2.71
C PRO A 49 15.96 -2.49 -4.16
N ILE A 50 15.83 -3.40 -5.12
CA ILE A 50 15.73 -3.10 -6.56
C ILE A 50 14.51 -2.21 -6.81
N ASN A 51 13.37 -2.58 -6.23
CA ASN A 51 12.08 -1.91 -6.43
C ASN A 51 11.99 -0.54 -5.75
N LEU A 52 12.87 -0.23 -4.79
CA LEU A 52 13.03 1.14 -4.29
C LEU A 52 13.53 2.09 -5.39
N ARG A 53 14.29 1.57 -6.37
CA ARG A 53 14.89 2.34 -7.47
C ARG A 53 14.05 2.35 -8.74
N THR A 54 13.28 1.28 -8.98
CA THR A 54 12.66 1.02 -10.29
C THR A 54 11.16 1.20 -10.32
N TRP A 55 10.51 1.48 -9.18
CA TRP A 55 9.06 1.50 -9.09
C TRP A 55 8.53 2.50 -8.06
N THR A 56 7.46 3.20 -8.43
CA THR A 56 6.69 4.13 -7.60
C THR A 56 5.19 3.96 -7.84
N LEU A 57 4.38 4.60 -7.00
CA LEU A 57 2.92 4.59 -7.15
C LEU A 57 2.43 5.21 -8.46
N ASP A 58 3.19 6.16 -9.02
CA ASP A 58 2.87 6.84 -10.28
C ASP A 58 3.01 5.92 -11.48
N ASP A 59 3.89 4.92 -11.41
CA ASP A 59 4.11 3.97 -12.50
C ASP A 59 2.87 3.09 -12.78
N LEU A 60 1.89 3.05 -11.87
CA LEU A 60 0.56 2.46 -12.14
C LEU A 60 -0.19 3.16 -13.28
N ASP A 61 0.16 4.41 -13.60
CA ASP A 61 -0.43 5.16 -14.73
C ASP A 61 0.24 4.83 -16.07
N ASP A 62 1.28 3.98 -16.10
CA ASP A 62 1.92 3.56 -17.35
C ASP A 62 0.96 2.70 -18.19
N THR A 63 0.71 3.15 -19.40
CA THR A 63 -0.16 2.47 -20.38
C THR A 63 0.51 1.27 -21.05
N GLN A 64 1.84 1.16 -20.98
CA GLN A 64 2.61 0.10 -21.64
C GLN A 64 2.91 -1.07 -20.71
N THR A 65 2.80 -0.87 -19.40
CA THR A 65 3.15 -1.87 -18.39
C THR A 65 1.91 -2.32 -17.64
N THR A 66 1.68 -3.63 -17.58
CA THR A 66 0.70 -4.22 -16.68
C THR A 66 1.39 -4.56 -15.37
N THR A 67 0.93 -3.95 -14.27
CA THR A 67 1.51 -4.14 -12.95
C THR A 67 0.56 -4.94 -12.06
N PHE A 68 1.14 -5.83 -11.26
CA PHE A 68 0.45 -6.60 -10.22
C PHE A 68 0.84 -6.01 -8.87
N VAL A 69 -0.13 -5.62 -8.06
CA VAL A 69 0.14 -4.99 -6.75
C VAL A 69 -0.73 -5.58 -5.65
N SER A 70 -0.13 -5.79 -4.47
CA SER A 70 -0.89 -6.07 -3.25
C SER A 70 -1.60 -4.80 -2.79
N ALA A 71 -2.85 -4.93 -2.32
CA ALA A 71 -3.68 -3.77 -2.03
C ALA A 71 -4.62 -4.00 -0.85
N SER A 72 -5.06 -2.92 -0.22
CA SER A 72 -6.21 -2.92 0.69
C SER A 72 -7.24 -1.91 0.18
N ILE A 73 -8.46 -2.37 -0.06
CA ILE A 73 -9.54 -1.52 -0.61
C ILE A 73 -10.19 -0.79 0.56
N THR A 74 -10.05 0.54 0.60
CA THR A 74 -10.40 1.34 1.77
C THR A 74 -11.84 1.87 1.74
N SER A 75 -12.41 2.07 0.55
CA SER A 75 -13.74 2.69 0.41
C SER A 75 -14.66 1.99 -0.61
N GLY A 76 -14.34 0.75 -0.97
CA GLY A 76 -15.00 0.01 -2.03
C GLY A 76 -14.91 0.72 -3.39
N VAL A 77 -15.94 0.55 -4.21
CA VAL A 77 -16.07 1.16 -5.54
C VAL A 77 -17.16 2.24 -5.53
N GLN A 78 -16.78 3.47 -5.87
CA GLN A 78 -17.68 4.63 -5.91
C GLN A 78 -17.55 5.33 -7.26
N ASN A 79 -18.68 5.58 -7.93
CA ASN A 79 -18.71 6.23 -9.24
C ASN A 79 -17.78 5.55 -10.27
N GLY A 80 -17.75 4.21 -10.26
CA GLY A 80 -16.90 3.40 -11.15
C GLY A 80 -15.41 3.43 -10.82
N LYS A 81 -15.01 3.97 -9.66
CA LYS A 81 -13.61 4.04 -9.22
C LYS A 81 -13.40 3.30 -7.91
N LEU A 82 -12.33 2.52 -7.86
CA LEU A 82 -11.84 1.79 -6.70
C LEU A 82 -10.76 2.64 -6.01
N THR A 83 -10.87 2.81 -4.70
CA THR A 83 -9.81 3.42 -3.89
C THR A 83 -9.14 2.33 -3.07
N ALA A 84 -7.82 2.23 -3.19
CA ALA A 84 -7.02 1.27 -2.44
C ALA A 84 -5.69 1.86 -2.01
N LYS A 85 -5.23 1.42 -0.83
CA LYS A 85 -3.83 1.48 -0.45
C LYS A 85 -3.07 0.42 -1.22
N VAL A 86 -1.93 0.80 -1.77
CA VAL A 86 -1.03 -0.06 -2.55
C VAL A 86 0.20 -0.37 -1.72
N PHE A 87 0.64 -1.63 -1.78
CA PHE A 87 1.75 -2.12 -0.96
C PHE A 87 2.81 -2.77 -1.84
N GLY A 88 4.07 -2.57 -1.42
CA GLY A 88 5.24 -3.26 -1.94
C GLY A 88 5.92 -4.08 -0.84
N TYR A 89 6.91 -4.86 -1.22
CA TYR A 89 7.86 -5.52 -0.32
C TYR A 89 9.25 -5.41 -0.95
N ASP A 90 10.30 -5.43 -0.14
CA ASP A 90 11.64 -5.22 -0.67
C ASP A 90 12.15 -6.45 -1.42
N ILE A 91 12.78 -6.20 -2.57
CA ILE A 91 13.35 -7.24 -3.44
C ILE A 91 14.82 -6.91 -3.68
N TYR A 92 15.71 -7.87 -3.47
CA TYR A 92 17.15 -7.74 -3.66
C TYR A 92 17.65 -8.73 -4.70
N LYS A 93 18.74 -8.38 -5.37
CA LYS A 93 19.41 -9.34 -6.25
C LYS A 93 20.07 -10.43 -5.43
N LYS A 94 19.94 -11.67 -5.87
CA LYS A 94 20.61 -12.81 -5.25
C LYS A 94 22.11 -12.58 -5.05
N GLU A 95 22.79 -12.07 -6.07
CA GLU A 95 24.25 -11.90 -5.99
C GLU A 95 24.68 -10.81 -5.00
N GLU A 96 23.81 -9.85 -4.69
CA GLU A 96 24.08 -8.79 -3.71
C GLU A 96 23.91 -9.35 -2.29
N ILE A 97 22.84 -10.11 -2.04
CA ILE A 97 22.60 -10.78 -0.75
C ILE A 97 23.62 -11.88 -0.48
N GLU A 98 23.98 -12.69 -1.48
CA GLU A 98 24.92 -13.79 -1.28
C GLU A 98 26.34 -13.32 -0.95
N LYS A 99 26.72 -12.11 -1.42
CA LYS A 99 28.01 -11.46 -1.15
C LYS A 99 28.00 -10.56 0.08
N LEU A 100 26.82 -10.26 0.64
CA LEU A 100 26.68 -9.44 1.84
C LEU A 100 27.49 -10.04 2.98
N ALA A 101 28.23 -9.19 3.69
CA ALA A 101 29.09 -9.57 4.79
C ALA A 101 28.81 -8.75 6.05
N VAL A 102 29.21 -9.29 7.20
CA VAL A 102 29.19 -8.55 8.47
C VAL A 102 30.07 -7.31 8.34
N GLY A 103 29.51 -6.15 8.69
CA GLY A 103 30.11 -4.83 8.53
C GLY A 103 29.59 -4.05 7.31
N ASP A 104 28.94 -4.71 6.34
CA ASP A 104 28.26 -4.04 5.24
C ASP A 104 26.99 -3.33 5.74
N LYS A 105 26.37 -2.55 4.85
CA LYS A 105 25.07 -1.91 5.11
C LYS A 105 23.99 -2.49 4.19
N ILE A 106 22.80 -2.61 4.73
CA ILE A 106 21.59 -2.98 3.99
C ILE A 106 20.48 -1.96 4.28
N ALA A 107 19.77 -1.57 3.22
CA ALA A 107 18.60 -0.72 3.32
C ALA A 107 17.33 -1.57 3.20
N PHE A 108 16.31 -1.33 4.00
CA PHE A 108 15.03 -2.05 3.95
C PHE A 108 13.89 -1.25 4.60
N HIS A 109 12.65 -1.67 4.38
CA HIS A 109 11.46 -1.15 5.06
C HIS A 109 11.05 -2.07 6.22
N GLU A 110 10.72 -1.46 7.36
CA GLU A 110 10.04 -2.16 8.46
C GLU A 110 8.57 -2.43 8.11
N GLU A 111 7.94 -3.40 8.79
CA GLU A 111 6.55 -3.76 8.52
C GLU A 111 5.61 -2.56 8.72
N GLY A 112 4.81 -2.27 7.70
CA GLY A 112 3.86 -1.15 7.74
C GLY A 112 4.50 0.24 7.61
N ALA A 113 5.80 0.33 7.33
CA ALA A 113 6.45 1.59 7.01
C ALA A 113 5.85 2.22 5.73
N ALA A 114 5.93 3.54 5.61
CA ALA A 114 5.67 4.20 4.33
C ALA A 114 6.86 4.00 3.37
N TRP A 115 6.63 4.03 2.06
CA TRP A 115 7.68 3.85 1.03
C TRP A 115 8.87 4.79 1.16
N ASN A 116 8.70 5.98 1.74
CA ASN A 116 9.80 6.92 1.96
C ASN A 116 10.51 6.73 3.33
N GLN A 117 10.15 5.70 4.09
CA GLN A 117 10.70 5.38 5.41
C GLN A 117 11.58 4.13 5.32
N VAL A 118 12.74 4.30 4.69
CA VAL A 118 13.76 3.26 4.57
C VAL A 118 14.72 3.34 5.76
N VAL A 119 14.98 2.19 6.38
CA VAL A 119 16.02 2.00 7.40
C VAL A 119 17.31 1.57 6.71
N ASN A 120 18.45 2.07 7.21
CA ASN A 120 19.78 1.67 6.76
C ASN A 120 20.56 1.14 7.96
N ASP A 121 20.79 -0.17 8.00
CA ASP A 121 21.45 -0.81 9.12
C ASP A 121 22.75 -1.50 8.74
N ALA A 122 23.67 -1.51 9.71
CA ALA A 122 24.88 -2.30 9.60
C ALA A 122 24.56 -3.77 9.83
N VAL A 123 25.15 -4.64 9.01
CA VAL A 123 25.03 -6.08 9.14
C VAL A 123 25.95 -6.55 10.26
N THR A 124 25.36 -7.13 11.30
CA THR A 124 26.01 -7.65 12.51
C THR A 124 26.02 -9.17 12.58
N SER A 125 25.03 -9.82 11.97
CA SER A 125 24.97 -11.28 11.78
C SER A 125 24.28 -11.63 10.47
N ILE A 126 24.67 -12.78 9.92
CA ILE A 126 24.05 -13.40 8.74
C ILE A 126 23.93 -14.89 9.04
N GLU A 127 22.72 -15.42 8.99
CA GLU A 127 22.44 -16.84 9.12
C GLU A 127 21.79 -17.33 7.83
N LYS A 128 22.39 -18.33 7.18
CA LYS A 128 21.89 -18.90 5.93
C LYS A 128 21.29 -20.27 6.18
N ASN A 129 20.11 -20.50 5.62
CA ASN A 129 19.43 -21.77 5.65
C ASN A 129 19.16 -22.24 4.21
N ASP A 130 20.12 -23.01 3.66
CA ASP A 130 20.07 -23.46 2.27
C ASP A 130 18.92 -24.46 2.00
N GLU A 131 18.47 -25.20 3.01
CA GLU A 131 17.38 -26.20 2.89
C GLU A 131 16.04 -25.51 2.60
N TYR A 132 15.82 -24.35 3.21
CA TYR A 132 14.58 -23.57 3.06
C TYR A 132 14.77 -22.32 2.19
N HIS A 133 15.97 -22.12 1.65
CA HIS A 133 16.37 -20.95 0.88
C HIS A 133 16.12 -19.61 1.60
N LEU A 134 16.46 -19.56 2.88
CA LEU A 134 16.28 -18.38 3.73
C LEU A 134 17.62 -17.77 4.15
N VAL A 135 17.64 -16.45 4.31
CA VAL A 135 18.75 -15.70 4.91
C VAL A 135 18.20 -14.77 5.96
N SER A 136 18.65 -14.93 7.21
CA SER A 136 18.31 -14.04 8.32
C SER A 136 19.46 -13.05 8.55
N ILE A 137 19.15 -11.76 8.55
CA ILE A 137 20.08 -10.67 8.80
C ILE A 137 19.79 -10.09 10.19
N ASN A 138 20.83 -9.84 10.98
CA ASN A 138 20.75 -9.24 12.32
C ASN A 138 19.80 -9.98 13.29
N GLY A 139 19.66 -11.30 13.12
CA GLY A 139 18.78 -12.13 13.95
C GLY A 139 17.33 -12.25 13.45
N GLY A 140 17.05 -11.80 12.22
CA GLY A 140 15.74 -11.96 11.57
C GLY A 140 14.77 -10.83 11.89
N MET A 141 13.58 -10.88 11.29
CA MET A 141 12.58 -9.79 11.32
C MET A 141 12.01 -9.50 12.72
N GLU A 142 12.14 -10.44 13.66
CA GLU A 142 11.70 -10.25 15.05
C GLU A 142 12.65 -9.36 15.87
N GLN A 143 13.87 -9.12 15.37
CA GLN A 143 14.85 -8.27 16.04
C GLN A 143 14.78 -6.84 15.49
N PRO A 144 14.91 -5.81 16.35
CA PRO A 144 15.08 -4.44 15.87
C PRO A 144 16.27 -4.32 14.92
N GLY A 145 16.02 -3.82 13.70
CA GLY A 145 17.05 -3.72 12.66
C GLY A 145 17.43 -5.04 11.97
N GLY A 146 16.62 -6.08 12.16
CA GLY A 146 16.75 -7.37 11.49
C GLY A 146 15.68 -7.61 10.46
N LEU A 147 15.97 -8.54 9.55
CA LEU A 147 15.04 -8.95 8.48
C LEU A 147 15.33 -10.38 8.05
N ASP A 148 14.27 -11.07 7.63
CA ASP A 148 14.34 -12.38 7.00
C ASP A 148 14.10 -12.25 5.50
N LEU A 149 14.94 -12.94 4.72
CA LEU A 149 14.94 -12.93 3.27
C LEU A 149 14.66 -14.32 2.71
N LYS A 150 13.73 -14.42 1.78
CA LYS A 150 13.40 -15.66 1.06
C LYS A 150 13.85 -15.57 -0.39
N LEU A 151 14.59 -16.58 -0.87
CA LEU A 151 14.93 -16.70 -2.28
C LEU A 151 13.69 -17.15 -3.06
N GLU A 152 13.35 -16.41 -4.09
CA GLU A 152 12.27 -16.71 -5.03
C GLU A 152 12.82 -17.40 -6.29
N ASP A 153 11.93 -18.01 -7.07
CA ASP A 153 12.28 -18.78 -8.28
C ASP A 153 12.94 -17.93 -9.39
N ASP A 154 12.82 -16.60 -9.31
CA ASP A 154 13.37 -15.63 -10.26
C ASP A 154 14.77 -15.13 -9.88
N ASP A 155 15.47 -15.82 -8.97
CA ASP A 155 16.79 -15.45 -8.45
C ASP A 155 16.80 -14.06 -7.77
N THR A 156 15.71 -13.70 -7.09
CA THR A 156 15.64 -12.55 -6.20
C THR A 156 15.37 -12.97 -4.76
N TYR A 157 15.85 -12.18 -3.80
CA TYR A 157 15.44 -12.31 -2.40
C TYR A 157 14.34 -11.30 -2.11
N ARG A 158 13.26 -11.70 -1.44
CA ARG A 158 12.29 -10.76 -0.87
C ARG A 158 12.30 -10.75 0.65
N THR A 159 11.90 -9.64 1.26
CA THR A 159 11.58 -9.61 2.69
C THR A 159 10.36 -10.48 3.01
N MET A 160 10.37 -11.10 4.18
CA MET A 160 9.25 -11.88 4.67
C MET A 160 8.93 -11.62 6.14
N THR A 161 7.66 -11.84 6.48
CA THR A 161 7.18 -11.95 7.85
C THR A 161 7.54 -13.31 8.44
N PHE A 162 7.34 -13.48 9.75
CA PHE A 162 7.51 -14.76 10.45
C PHE A 162 6.66 -15.90 9.85
N ASP A 163 5.48 -15.58 9.30
CA ASP A 163 4.58 -16.55 8.66
C ASP A 163 4.82 -16.70 7.15
N ASP A 164 6.05 -16.45 6.68
CA ASP A 164 6.50 -16.56 5.28
C ASP A 164 5.81 -15.63 4.24
N TYR A 165 4.84 -14.80 4.66
CA TYR A 165 4.25 -13.78 3.79
C TYR A 165 5.27 -12.69 3.44
N PRO A 166 5.11 -11.96 2.33
CA PRO A 166 5.90 -10.76 2.09
C PRO A 166 5.72 -9.74 3.22
N LEU A 167 6.83 -9.14 3.67
CA LEU A 167 6.77 -8.03 4.61
C LEU A 167 6.42 -6.76 3.83
N TYR A 168 5.19 -6.29 4.02
CA TYR A 168 4.64 -5.19 3.23
C TYR A 168 4.93 -3.82 3.84
N TYR A 169 5.26 -2.87 2.96
CA TYR A 169 5.31 -1.44 3.24
C TYR A 169 4.30 -0.69 2.34
N GLU A 170 3.78 0.45 2.81
CA GLU A 170 2.75 1.23 2.11
C GLU A 170 3.37 2.14 1.04
N MET A 171 3.04 1.91 -0.24
CA MET A 171 3.41 2.79 -1.36
C MET A 171 2.59 4.09 -1.35
N GLY A 172 1.33 4.01 -0.88
CA GLY A 172 0.37 5.11 -0.80
C GLY A 172 -1.03 4.70 -1.24
N GLU A 173 -1.97 5.63 -1.21
CA GLU A 173 -3.36 5.42 -1.62
C GLU A 173 -3.63 5.96 -3.03
N LYS A 174 -4.34 5.19 -3.86
CA LYS A 174 -4.71 5.58 -5.22
C LYS A 174 -6.18 5.27 -5.50
N THR A 175 -6.86 6.20 -6.18
CA THR A 175 -8.20 6.02 -6.72
C THR A 175 -8.13 5.78 -8.21
N MET A 176 -8.54 4.60 -8.66
CA MET A 176 -8.40 4.14 -10.04
C MET A 176 -9.77 3.75 -10.63
N PRO A 177 -10.12 4.18 -11.84
CA PRO A 177 -11.30 3.64 -12.54
C PRO A 177 -11.18 2.13 -12.77
N LEU A 178 -12.30 1.42 -12.68
CA LEU A 178 -12.41 0.06 -13.19
C LEU A 178 -12.41 0.06 -14.72
N ALA A 179 -11.75 -0.91 -15.34
CA ALA A 179 -11.93 -1.20 -16.76
C ALA A 179 -13.36 -1.69 -17.03
N GLU A 180 -13.84 -1.52 -18.26
CA GLU A 180 -15.19 -1.95 -18.66
C GLU A 180 -15.33 -3.47 -18.53
N ASP A 181 -14.29 -4.20 -18.94
CA ASP A 181 -14.14 -5.65 -18.92
C ASP A 181 -13.39 -6.17 -17.70
N VAL A 182 -13.35 -5.38 -16.61
CA VAL A 182 -12.69 -5.79 -15.35
C VAL A 182 -13.20 -7.15 -14.88
N VAL A 183 -12.30 -7.97 -14.36
CA VAL A 183 -12.62 -9.28 -13.78
C VAL A 183 -12.28 -9.30 -12.30
N LEU A 184 -13.21 -9.74 -11.46
CA LEU A 184 -12.92 -10.17 -10.09
C LEU A 184 -12.78 -11.69 -10.07
N LYS A 185 -11.67 -12.19 -9.52
CA LYS A 185 -11.44 -13.61 -9.23
C LYS A 185 -11.40 -13.79 -7.73
N ASP A 186 -12.43 -14.41 -7.17
CA ASP A 186 -12.57 -14.56 -5.71
C ASP A 186 -12.52 -16.03 -5.31
N SER A 187 -11.43 -16.44 -4.68
CA SER A 187 -11.25 -17.77 -4.09
C SER A 187 -11.12 -17.69 -2.56
N SER A 188 -11.72 -16.67 -1.92
CA SER A 188 -11.54 -16.42 -0.50
C SER A 188 -12.47 -17.21 0.42
N ALA A 189 -13.34 -18.06 -0.12
CA ALA A 189 -14.32 -18.80 0.67
C ALA A 189 -13.67 -19.89 1.54
N ASP A 190 -12.64 -20.56 1.01
CA ASP A 190 -11.89 -21.62 1.69
C ASP A 190 -10.52 -21.85 1.00
N PRO A 191 -9.55 -22.52 1.66
CA PRO A 191 -8.21 -22.73 1.10
C PRO A 191 -8.16 -23.52 -0.21
N GLN A 192 -9.22 -24.26 -0.55
CA GLN A 192 -9.34 -25.10 -1.74
C GLN A 192 -10.46 -24.60 -2.68
N ALA A 193 -11.00 -23.41 -2.43
CA ALA A 193 -12.07 -22.84 -3.23
C ALA A 193 -11.57 -22.56 -4.65
N GLU A 194 -12.32 -23.03 -5.64
CA GLU A 194 -12.15 -22.54 -7.00
C GLU A 194 -12.55 -21.06 -7.06
N ALA A 195 -11.82 -20.28 -7.87
CA ALA A 195 -12.12 -18.86 -8.01
C ALA A 195 -13.49 -18.64 -8.68
N VAL A 196 -14.35 -17.88 -8.00
CA VAL A 196 -15.59 -17.37 -8.59
C VAL A 196 -15.24 -16.13 -9.41
N GLU A 197 -15.43 -16.21 -10.72
CA GLU A 197 -15.20 -15.09 -11.62
C GLU A 197 -16.44 -14.20 -11.76
N THR A 198 -16.28 -12.90 -11.57
CA THR A 198 -17.28 -11.87 -11.86
C THR A 198 -16.71 -10.91 -12.89
N THR A 199 -17.43 -10.66 -13.98
CA THR A 199 -16.94 -9.81 -15.08
C THR A 199 -17.83 -8.59 -15.26
N GLY A 200 -17.20 -7.45 -15.56
CA GLY A 200 -17.87 -6.19 -15.86
C GLY A 200 -17.90 -5.24 -14.67
N ALA A 201 -17.67 -3.96 -14.93
CA ALA A 201 -17.47 -2.92 -13.91
C ALA A 201 -18.59 -2.88 -12.85
N ASP A 202 -19.85 -2.92 -13.26
CA ASP A 202 -20.99 -2.85 -12.32
C ASP A 202 -21.09 -4.08 -11.40
N ALA A 203 -20.87 -5.28 -11.96
CA ALA A 203 -20.93 -6.52 -11.21
C ALA A 203 -19.75 -6.65 -10.25
N VAL A 204 -18.54 -6.30 -10.70
CA VAL A 204 -17.34 -6.26 -9.85
C VAL A 204 -17.49 -5.23 -8.74
N ALA A 205 -18.00 -4.04 -9.04
CA ALA A 205 -18.27 -3.01 -8.03
C ALA A 205 -19.26 -3.50 -6.97
N ALA A 206 -20.34 -4.15 -7.40
CA ALA A 206 -21.33 -4.73 -6.49
C ALA A 206 -20.72 -5.81 -5.58
N ALA A 207 -19.89 -6.70 -6.14
CA ALA A 207 -19.22 -7.75 -5.38
C ALA A 207 -18.24 -7.19 -4.34
N ILE A 208 -17.42 -6.21 -4.72
CA ILE A 208 -16.49 -5.55 -3.78
C ILE A 208 -17.24 -4.85 -2.66
N ASN A 209 -18.28 -4.10 -3.00
CA ASN A 209 -19.07 -3.33 -2.03
C ASN A 209 -19.97 -4.20 -1.13
N ALA A 210 -20.20 -5.47 -1.48
CA ALA A 210 -20.94 -6.40 -0.64
C ALA A 210 -20.14 -6.83 0.60
N ASP A 211 -18.82 -6.65 0.59
CA ASP A 211 -17.93 -7.11 1.65
C ASP A 211 -16.79 -6.11 1.93
N PRO A 212 -17.12 -4.87 2.36
CA PRO A 212 -16.17 -3.75 2.38
C PRO A 212 -15.00 -3.92 3.36
N ASP A 213 -15.16 -4.75 4.39
CA ASP A 213 -14.16 -4.90 5.47
C ASP A 213 -13.15 -6.04 5.21
N ASN A 214 -13.32 -6.82 4.14
CA ASN A 214 -12.54 -8.04 3.88
C ASN A 214 -11.59 -7.93 2.67
N TRP A 215 -11.14 -6.72 2.34
CA TRP A 215 -10.15 -6.47 1.28
C TRP A 215 -8.84 -5.93 1.88
N THR A 216 -7.94 -6.84 2.20
CA THR A 216 -6.70 -6.58 2.92
C THR A 216 -5.47 -6.83 2.05
N THR A 217 -4.33 -6.25 2.43
CA THR A 217 -3.05 -6.42 1.73
C THR A 217 -2.65 -7.89 1.55
N TYR A 218 -3.00 -8.73 2.52
CA TYR A 218 -2.65 -10.15 2.51
C TYR A 218 -3.54 -10.98 1.60
N ASN A 219 -4.76 -10.53 1.30
CA ASN A 219 -5.72 -11.31 0.53
C ASN A 219 -6.07 -10.70 -0.84
N THR A 220 -5.69 -9.45 -1.11
CA THR A 220 -6.13 -8.71 -2.30
C THR A 220 -4.96 -8.31 -3.20
N THR A 221 -5.06 -8.68 -4.48
CA THR A 221 -4.14 -8.24 -5.53
C THR A 221 -4.91 -7.52 -6.63
N LEU A 222 -4.36 -6.42 -7.14
CA LEU A 222 -4.88 -5.68 -8.29
C LEU A 222 -3.95 -5.87 -9.50
N VAL A 223 -4.55 -6.04 -10.67
CA VAL A 223 -3.86 -5.93 -11.96
C VAL A 223 -4.21 -4.58 -12.56
N VAL A 224 -3.22 -3.74 -12.80
CA VAL A 224 -3.40 -2.34 -13.21
C VAL A 224 -2.60 -2.05 -14.47
N GLN A 225 -3.19 -1.28 -15.38
CA GLN A 225 -2.49 -0.72 -16.54
C GLN A 225 -3.11 0.64 -16.89
N GLY A 226 -2.28 1.63 -17.17
CA GLY A 226 -2.73 2.96 -17.57
C GLY A 226 -3.65 3.62 -16.54
N GLY A 227 -3.43 3.37 -15.25
CA GLY A 227 -4.22 3.88 -14.13
C GLY A 227 -5.59 3.23 -13.98
N LYS A 228 -5.87 2.12 -14.69
CA LYS A 228 -7.13 1.38 -14.66
C LYS A 228 -6.96 0.00 -14.03
N VAL A 229 -7.92 -0.41 -13.22
CA VAL A 229 -7.98 -1.77 -12.66
C VAL A 229 -8.56 -2.72 -13.71
N LEU A 230 -7.76 -3.69 -14.14
CA LEU A 230 -8.12 -4.72 -15.11
C LEU A 230 -8.61 -6.01 -14.44
N GLU A 231 -8.01 -6.37 -13.31
CA GLU A 231 -8.42 -7.54 -12.52
C GLU A 231 -8.29 -7.22 -11.02
N VAL A 232 -9.23 -7.73 -10.24
CA VAL A 232 -9.15 -7.81 -8.79
C VAL A 232 -9.09 -9.28 -8.44
N ARG A 233 -8.15 -9.68 -7.58
CA ARG A 233 -8.05 -11.04 -7.09
C ARG A 233 -8.17 -11.02 -5.58
N ARG A 234 -9.04 -11.88 -5.04
CA ARG A 234 -9.14 -12.15 -3.61
C ARG A 234 -8.84 -13.62 -3.34
N ILE A 235 -7.91 -13.87 -2.43
CA ILE A 235 -7.54 -15.22 -2.00
C ILE A 235 -7.98 -15.47 -0.56
N TRP A 236 -8.01 -16.73 -0.16
CA TRP A 236 -8.24 -17.09 1.23
C TRP A 236 -6.97 -16.81 2.05
N VAL A 237 -7.16 -16.19 3.21
CA VAL A 237 -6.12 -15.99 4.24
C VAL A 237 -6.73 -16.45 5.58
N PRO A 238 -5.99 -17.21 6.42
CA PRO A 238 -6.49 -17.76 7.69
C PRO A 238 -7.03 -16.72 8.69
#